data_AF-X1A2H2-F1
#
_entry.id   AF-X1A2H2-F1
#
_cell.length_a   1.000
_cell.length_b   1.000
_cell.length_c   1.000
_cell.angle_alpha   90.00
_cell.angle_beta   90.00
_cell.angle_gamma   90.00
#
_symmetry.space_group_name_H-M   'P 1'
#
loop_
_entity.id
_entity.type
_entity.pdbx_description
1 polymer ?
#
loop_
_entity_poly.entity_id
_entity_poly.type
_entity_poly.pdbx_seq_one_letter_code
_entity_poly.pdbx_strand_id
1 'polypeptide(L)' 'MASKKPLTCPVCKKRFSYSAKTNPFARQSKHMWSKHRAYMLKKQKSGKRKAKSRASQLDKELQWTDDM' A
#
# COMPACT_ATOMS: atom_id res chain seq x y z
N MET A 1 17.63 -24.85 0.46
CA MET A 1 17.02 -23.54 0.82
C MET A 1 15.96 -23.20 -0.20
N ALA A 2 14.69 -23.06 0.18
CA ALA A 2 13.63 -22.72 -0.77
C ALA A 2 13.89 -21.32 -1.35
N SER A 3 14.13 -21.22 -2.66
CA SER A 3 14.34 -19.94 -3.34
C SER A 3 13.08 -19.09 -3.20
N LYS A 4 13.16 -18.00 -2.44
CA LYS A 4 12.04 -17.08 -2.22
C LYS A 4 11.52 -16.58 -3.58
N LYS A 5 10.21 -16.78 -3.85
CA LYS A 5 9.57 -16.33 -5.09
C LYS A 5 9.81 -14.82 -5.27
N PRO A 6 10.31 -14.36 -6.43
CA PRO A 6 10.62 -12.95 -6.66
C PRO A 6 9.35 -12.10 -6.58
N LEU A 7 9.46 -10.90 -6.01
CA LEU A 7 8.37 -9.94 -5.97
C LEU A 7 8.06 -9.42 -7.37
N THR A 8 6.80 -9.41 -7.76
CA THR A 8 6.38 -8.98 -9.09
C THR A 8 5.53 -7.73 -8.99
N CYS A 9 5.83 -6.73 -9.82
CA CYS A 9 4.97 -5.56 -9.97
C CYS A 9 3.58 -5.98 -10.50
N PRO A 10 2.46 -5.52 -9.90
CA PRO A 10 1.12 -5.85 -10.38
C PRO A 10 0.70 -5.12 -11.66
N VAL A 11 1.39 -4.03 -12.03
CA VAL A 11 1.03 -3.19 -13.19
C VAL A 11 1.81 -3.60 -14.45
N CYS A 12 3.15 -3.60 -14.39
CA CYS A 12 4.01 -3.93 -15.53
C CYS A 12 4.70 -5.32 -15.42
N LYS A 13 4.37 -6.12 -14.41
CA LYS A 13 4.91 -7.49 -14.23
C LYS A 13 6.43 -7.60 -14.08
N LYS A 14 7.14 -6.47 -13.89
CA LYS A 14 8.58 -6.45 -13.62
C LYS A 14 8.92 -7.26 -12.35
N ARG A 15 9.94 -8.11 -12.45
CA ARG A 15 10.39 -9.00 -11.36
C ARG A 15 11.50 -8.34 -10.55
N PHE A 16 11.39 -8.42 -9.23
CA PHE A 16 12.38 -7.97 -8.26
C PHE A 16 12.92 -9.20 -7.53
N SER A 17 14.12 -9.63 -7.91
CA SER A 17 14.83 -10.76 -7.30
C SER A 17 15.36 -10.40 -5.91
N TYR A 18 15.47 -11.42 -5.04
CA TYR A 18 16.09 -11.35 -3.72
C TYR A 18 17.63 -11.50 -3.75
N SER A 19 18.22 -11.59 -4.94
CA SER A 19 19.68 -11.75 -5.12
C SER A 19 20.47 -10.45 -4.96
N ALA A 20 19.81 -9.29 -5.04
CA ALA A 20 20.47 -8.00 -4.93
C ALA A 20 20.73 -7.63 -3.46
N LYS A 21 21.79 -6.84 -3.21
CA LYS A 21 22.15 -6.31 -1.87
C LYS A 21 21.02 -5.50 -1.23
N THR A 22 20.17 -4.86 -2.03
CA THR A 22 19.07 -4.01 -1.56
C THR A 22 17.75 -4.79 -1.52
N ASN A 23 16.95 -4.52 -0.48
CA ASN A 23 15.70 -5.22 -0.23
C ASN A 23 14.73 -5.08 -1.45
N PRO A 24 14.22 -6.19 -2.01
CA PRO A 24 13.36 -6.16 -3.18
C PRO A 24 12.04 -5.42 -2.96
N PHE A 25 11.52 -5.36 -1.73
CA PHE A 25 10.33 -4.57 -1.40
C PHE A 25 10.58 -3.07 -1.59
N ALA A 26 11.72 -2.57 -1.11
CA ALA A 26 12.08 -1.15 -1.26
C ALA A 26 12.22 -0.77 -2.75
N ARG A 27 12.86 -1.65 -3.54
CA ARG A 27 13.00 -1.46 -5.00
C ARG A 27 11.66 -1.49 -5.71
N GLN A 28 10.79 -2.43 -5.37
CA GLN A 28 9.45 -2.52 -5.93
C GLN A 28 8.62 -1.28 -5.57
N SER A 29 8.66 -0.82 -4.32
CA SER A 29 7.97 0.39 -3.87
C SER A 29 8.45 1.63 -4.63
N LYS A 30 9.77 1.84 -4.74
CA LYS A 30 10.34 2.95 -5.52
C LYS A 30 9.92 2.89 -6.99
N HIS A 31 9.89 1.70 -7.57
CA HIS A 31 9.41 1.49 -8.94
C HIS A 31 7.91 1.84 -9.09
N MET A 32 7.06 1.47 -8.13
CA MET A 32 5.64 1.84 -8.12
C MET A 32 5.44 3.35 -8.09
N TRP A 33 6.16 4.05 -7.23
CA TRP A 33 6.03 5.51 -7.11
C TRP A 33 6.60 6.28 -8.30
N SER A 34 7.66 5.77 -8.94
CA SER A 34 8.29 6.43 -10.10
C SER A 34 7.59 6.14 -11.42
N LYS A 35 7.22 4.88 -11.72
CA LYS A 35 6.65 4.48 -13.02
C LYS A 35 5.12 4.38 -13.01
N HIS A 36 4.51 4.16 -11.85
CA HIS A 36 3.08 3.91 -11.73
C HIS A 36 2.42 4.82 -10.68
N ARG A 37 2.85 6.08 -10.63
CA ARG A 37 2.36 7.09 -9.67
C ARG A 37 0.84 7.22 -9.70
N ALA A 38 0.23 7.27 -10.88
CA ALA A 38 -1.22 7.36 -11.03
C ALA A 38 -1.97 6.17 -10.39
N TYR A 39 -1.43 4.95 -10.54
CA TYR A 39 -1.98 3.75 -9.92
C TYR A 39 -1.90 3.82 -8.39
N MET A 40 -0.76 4.26 -7.85
CA MET A 40 -0.56 4.41 -6.40
C MET A 40 -1.52 5.45 -5.80
N LEU A 41 -1.68 6.61 -6.45
CA LEU A 41 -2.61 7.64 -6.01
C LEU A 41 -4.07 7.16 -6.02
N LYS A 42 -4.47 6.40 -7.05
CA LYS A 42 -5.81 5.79 -7.11
C LYS A 42 -6.05 4.83 -5.95
N LYS A 43 -5.06 3.98 -5.63
CA LYS A 43 -5.14 3.05 -4.49
C LYS A 43 -5.23 3.80 -3.16
N GLN A 44 -4.42 4.84 -2.95
CA GLN A 44 -4.47 5.65 -1.73
C GLN A 44 -5.85 6.32 -1.54
N LYS A 45 -6.41 6.94 -2.60
CA LYS A 45 -7.76 7.53 -2.57
C LYS A 45 -8.83 6.49 -2.24
N SER A 46 -8.75 5.31 -2.83
CA SER A 46 -9.70 4.22 -2.55
C SER A 46 -9.62 3.73 -1.11
N GLY A 47 -8.42 3.67 -0.52
CA GLY A 47 -8.22 3.32 0.89
C GLY A 47 -8.84 4.34 1.83
N LYS A 48 -8.60 5.64 1.58
CA LYS A 48 -9.21 6.72 2.37
C LYS A 48 -10.73 6.70 2.34
N ARG A 49 -11.34 6.44 1.18
CA ARG A 49 -12.81 6.31 1.06
C ARG A 49 -13.34 5.14 1.89
N LYS A 50 -12.68 3.97 1.81
CA LYS A 50 -13.06 2.79 2.59
C LYS A 50 -12.87 2.97 4.09
N ALA A 51 -11.85 3.70 4.52
CA ALA A 51 -11.65 4.05 5.91
C ALA A 51 -12.80 4.96 6.41
N LYS A 52 -13.14 6.00 5.64
CA LYS A 52 -14.25 6.90 5.98
C LYS A 52 -15.60 6.18 6.06
N SER A 53 -15.85 5.20 5.20
CA SER A 53 -17.09 4.40 5.23
C SER A 53 -17.13 3.34 6.34
N ARG A 54 -15.98 3.02 6.94
CA ARG A 54 -15.85 1.95 7.95
C ARG A 54 -15.65 2.50 9.36
N ALA A 55 -15.55 3.83 9.51
CA ALA A 55 -15.73 4.49 10.81
C ALA A 55 -17.12 4.11 11.32
N SER A 56 -17.15 3.33 12.40
CA SER A 56 -18.40 2.84 12.96
C SER A 56 -19.18 4.01 13.59
N GLN A 57 -20.50 3.85 13.77
CA GLN A 57 -21.30 4.84 14.49
C GLN A 57 -20.76 5.09 15.90
N LEU A 58 -20.20 4.05 16.53
CA LEU A 58 -19.54 4.07 17.84
C LEU A 58 -18.27 4.92 17.87
N ASP A 59 -17.46 4.94 16.79
CA ASP A 59 -16.28 5.82 16.68
C ASP A 59 -16.67 7.30 16.63
N LYS A 60 -17.83 7.62 16.06
CA LYS A 60 -18.34 8.99 15.99
C LYS A 60 -18.90 9.46 17.34
N GLU A 61 -19.53 8.55 18.08
CA GLU A 61 -20.10 8.82 19.40
C GLU A 61 -19.00 8.99 20.46
N LEU A 62 -17.96 8.15 20.45
CA LEU A 62 -16.81 8.28 21.36
C LEU A 62 -16.03 9.59 21.15
N GLN A 63 -15.95 10.04 19.89
CA GLN A 63 -15.30 11.30 19.54
C GLN A 63 -16.10 12.53 19.98
N TRP A 64 -17.40 12.38 20.28
CA TRP A 64 -18.25 13.47 20.79
C TRP A 64 -18.15 13.62 22.32
N THR A 65 -17.85 12.53 23.03
CA THR A 65 -17.69 12.54 24.50
C THR A 65 -16.34 13.05 24.99
N ASP A 66 -15.32 13.13 24.12
CA ASP A 66 -13.99 13.64 24.46
C ASP A 66 -13.88 15.18 24.30
N ASP A 67 -14.76 15.81 23.52
CA ASP A 67 -14.82 17.26 23.25
C ASP A 67 -15.89 17.99 24.13
N MET A 68 -16.44 17.34 25.16
CA MET A 68 -17.36 17.89 26.18
C MET A 68 -16.68 17.93 27.55
#